data_AF-A0A925HHV1-F1
#
_entry.id   AF-A0A925HHV1-F1
#
_cell.length_a   1.000
_cell.length_b   1.000
_cell.length_c   1.000
_cell.angle_alpha   90.00
_cell.angle_beta   90.00
_cell.angle_gamma   90.00
#
_symmetry.space_group_name_H-M   'P 1'
#
loop_
_entity.id
_entity.type
_entity.pdbx_description
1 polymer ?
#
loop_
_entity_poly.entity_id
_entity_poly.type
_entity_poly.pdbx_seq_one_letter_code
_entity_poly.pdbx_strand_id
1 'polypeptide(L)'
;MDGGGGEFTDVQIKGPFHRWEHRHIVEADGANRCVLRDEVTYELPFGALGRVFSGALARRRLERMFEYRHAVTRRAAETGEAGETADTAEAGETGEPTS
;
A
#
# COMPACT_ATOMS: atom_id res chain seq x y z
N MET A 1 0.06 15.45 28.34
CA MET A 1 -0.76 15.14 27.15
C MET A 1 0.03 14.12 26.40
N ASP A 2 -0.35 12.85 26.54
CA ASP A 2 0.35 11.75 25.90
C ASP A 2 0.11 11.86 24.39
N GLY A 3 1.14 12.26 23.66
CA GLY A 3 1.12 12.36 22.21
C GLY A 3 0.92 10.97 21.62
N GLY A 4 -0.32 10.61 21.33
CA GLY A 4 -0.65 9.27 20.86
C GLY A 4 -0.64 9.19 19.35
N GLY A 5 0.44 8.66 18.78
CA GLY A 5 0.39 8.03 17.47
C GLY A 5 -0.44 6.74 17.48
N GLY A 6 -0.61 6.10 16.33
CA GLY A 6 -1.33 4.83 16.21
C GLY A 6 -0.84 4.03 15.01
N GLU A 7 -1.08 2.72 15.03
CA GLU A 7 -0.73 1.83 13.93
C GLU A 7 -1.89 0.89 13.58
N PHE A 8 -1.98 0.52 12.31
CA PHE A 8 -2.84 -0.55 11.84
C PHE A 8 -2.18 -1.28 10.68
N THR A 9 -2.57 -2.53 10.43
CA THR A 9 -1.98 -3.36 9.38
C THR A 9 -3.06 -3.94 8.48
N ASP A 10 -2.93 -3.71 7.18
CA ASP A 10 -3.75 -4.35 6.15
C ASP A 10 -3.08 -5.65 5.72
N VAL A 11 -3.83 -6.74 5.74
CA VAL A 11 -3.37 -8.06 5.27
C VAL A 11 -4.22 -8.51 4.09
N GLN A 12 -3.57 -9.05 3.05
CA GLN A 12 -4.30 -9.59 1.91
C GLN A 12 -4.68 -11.06 2.16
N ILE A 13 -5.98 -11.36 2.19
CA ILE A 13 -6.47 -12.74 2.29
C ILE A 13 -6.52 -13.43 0.92
N LYS A 14 -6.89 -12.68 -0.13
CA LYS A 14 -6.93 -13.15 -1.53
C LYS A 14 -6.52 -12.02 -2.44
N GLY A 15 -5.67 -12.29 -3.43
CA GLY A 15 -5.21 -11.29 -4.39
C GLY A 15 -3.96 -11.74 -5.14
N PRO A 16 -3.33 -10.82 -5.89
CA PRO A 16 -2.25 -11.16 -6.80
C PRO A 16 -0.95 -11.53 -6.07
N PHE A 17 -0.75 -11.08 -4.83
CA PHE A 17 0.43 -11.42 -4.04
C PHE A 17 0.26 -12.76 -3.32
N HIS A 18 1.33 -13.54 -3.22
CA HIS A 18 1.36 -14.75 -2.38
C HIS A 18 1.23 -14.37 -0.89
N ARG A 19 1.85 -13.26 -0.50
CA ARG A 19 1.71 -12.64 0.82
C ARG A 19 1.76 -11.13 0.65
N TRP A 20 0.95 -10.42 1.42
CA TRP A 20 0.98 -8.97 1.51
C TRP A 20 0.56 -8.53 2.91
N GLU A 21 1.42 -7.74 3.53
CA GLU A 21 1.22 -7.08 4.81
C GLU A 21 1.67 -5.63 4.65
N HIS A 22 0.76 -4.69 4.90
CA HIS A 22 1.03 -3.27 4.80
C HIS A 22 0.72 -2.61 6.14
N ARG A 23 1.76 -2.22 6.86
CA ARG A 23 1.67 -1.61 8.17
C ARG A 23 1.77 -0.09 8.04
N HIS A 24 0.74 0.58 8.55
CA HIS A 24 0.64 2.03 8.63
C HIS A 24 0.98 2.46 10.04
N ILE A 25 1.93 3.37 10.19
CA ILE A 25 2.38 3.88 11.48
C ILE A 25 2.25 5.40 11.43
N VAL A 26 1.40 5.96 12.30
CA VAL A 26 1.23 7.40 12.45
C VAL A 26 1.88 7.83 13.75
N GLU A 27 2.89 8.68 13.66
CA GLU A 27 3.62 9.20 14.80
C GLU A 27 3.33 10.70 14.96
N ALA A 28 3.06 11.16 16.19
CA ALA A 28 2.88 12.58 16.44
C ALA A 28 4.21 13.34 16.24
N ASP A 29 4.16 14.46 15.51
CA ASP A 29 5.29 15.40 15.33
C ASP A 29 4.90 16.78 15.88
N GLY A 30 4.83 16.88 17.20
CA GLY A 30 4.34 18.07 17.89
C GLY A 30 2.81 18.15 17.92
N ALA A 31 2.27 19.35 18.10
CA ALA A 31 0.85 19.53 18.43
C ALA A 31 -0.11 19.33 17.24
N ASN A 32 0.30 19.75 16.03
CA ASN A 32 -0.57 19.84 14.85
C ASN A 32 0.04 19.16 13.61
N ARG A 33 1.02 18.28 13.80
CA ARG A 33 1.61 17.51 12.70
C ARG A 33 1.79 16.06 13.12
N CYS A 34 1.91 15.20 12.11
CA CYS A 34 2.27 13.82 12.27
C CYS A 34 3.17 13.37 11.12
N VAL A 35 3.85 12.25 11.33
CA VAL A 35 4.55 11.50 10.29
C VAL A 35 3.75 10.23 10.04
N LEU A 36 3.33 10.01 8.79
CA LEU A 36 2.82 8.72 8.33
C LEU A 36 3.97 7.94 7.71
N ARG A 37 4.25 6.75 8.25
CA ARG A 37 5.22 5.80 7.73
C ARG A 37 4.51 4.51 7.35
N ASP A 38 4.76 4.08 6.11
CA ASP A 38 4.25 2.82 5.58
C ASP A 38 5.38 1.80 5.45
N GLU A 39 5.13 0.59 5.96
CA GLU A 39 6.01 -0.56 5.82
C GLU A 39 5.29 -1.69 5.10
N VAL A 40 5.83 -2.11 3.96
CA VAL A 40 5.20 -3.09 3.07
C VAL A 40 6.07 -4.33 2.99
N THR A 41 5.51 -5.46 3.41
CA THR A 41 6.09 -6.79 3.21
C THR A 41 5.25 -7.54 2.20
N TYR A 42 5.85 -8.03 1.11
CA TYR A 42 5.12 -8.76 0.09
C TYR A 42 5.94 -9.88 -0.54
N GLU A 43 5.23 -10.88 -1.07
CA GLU A 43 5.77 -12.00 -1.83
C GLU A 43 5.03 -12.12 -3.16
N LEU A 44 5.77 -12.18 -4.27
CA LEU A 44 5.19 -12.31 -5.61
C LEU A 44 4.74 -13.76 -5.87
N PRO A 45 3.64 -13.96 -6.63
CA PRO A 45 3.27 -15.28 -7.12
C PRO A 45 4.34 -15.72 -8.13
N PHE A 46 4.63 -17.02 -8.18
CA PHE A 46 5.71 -17.62 -8.97
C PHE A 46 7.11 -17.25 -8.44
N GLY A 47 7.53 -18.00 -7.42
CA GLY A 47 8.93 -17.99 -6.99
C GLY A 47 9.89 -18.23 -8.16
N ALA A 48 11.11 -17.73 -8.03
CA ALA A 48 12.25 -18.06 -8.87
C ALA A 48 12.30 -17.69 -10.35
N LEU A 49 11.33 -18.12 -11.13
CA LEU A 49 11.50 -18.28 -12.56
C LEU A 49 11.23 -16.99 -13.37
N GLY A 50 10.71 -15.93 -12.72
CA GLY A 50 10.61 -14.56 -13.30
C GLY A 50 11.56 -13.51 -12.66
N ARG A 51 12.40 -13.91 -11.68
CA ARG A 51 12.80 -13.08 -10.52
C ARG A 51 13.48 -11.73 -10.73
N VAL A 52 14.18 -11.46 -11.84
CA VAL A 52 15.04 -10.26 -11.90
C VAL A 52 14.33 -9.06 -12.54
N PHE A 53 13.75 -9.24 -13.72
CA PHE A 53 13.05 -8.14 -14.40
C PHE A 53 11.68 -7.87 -13.79
N SER A 54 10.92 -8.91 -13.41
CA SER A 54 9.59 -8.72 -12.82
C SER A 54 9.68 -8.12 -11.41
N GLY A 55 10.66 -8.53 -10.59
CA GLY A 55 10.85 -8.02 -9.23
C GLY A 55 11.22 -6.53 -9.19
N ALA A 56 12.18 -6.11 -10.01
CA ALA A 56 12.57 -4.70 -10.09
C ALA A 56 11.44 -3.82 -10.64
N LEU A 57 10.70 -4.30 -11.65
CA LEU A 57 9.56 -3.56 -12.19
C LEU A 57 8.40 -3.47 -11.19
N ALA A 58 8.08 -4.56 -10.48
CA ALA A 58 7.08 -4.59 -9.42
C ALA A 58 7.43 -3.62 -8.30
N ARG A 59 8.68 -3.66 -7.80
CA ARG A 59 9.17 -2.72 -6.80
C ARG A 59 9.01 -1.28 -7.25
N ARG A 60 9.46 -0.93 -8.46
CA ARG A 60 9.33 0.44 -9.00
C ARG A 60 7.87 0.87 -9.15
N ARG A 61 6.97 -0.05 -9.49
CA ARG A 61 5.53 0.23 -9.61
C ARG A 61 4.92 0.48 -8.23
N LEU A 62 5.29 -0.32 -7.23
CA LEU A 62 4.88 -0.13 -5.84
C LEU A 62 5.39 1.20 -5.29
N GLU A 63 6.69 1.51 -5.48
CA GLU A 63 7.28 2.79 -5.05
C GLU A 63 6.52 4.00 -5.62
N ARG A 64 6.23 4.02 -6.94
CA ARG A 64 5.43 5.09 -7.54
C ARG A 64 4.01 5.16 -7.01
N MET A 65 3.39 4.02 -6.74
CA MET A 65 2.03 3.96 -6.19
C MET A 65 1.98 4.52 -4.77
N PHE A 66 2.96 4.19 -3.92
CA PHE A 66 3.07 4.75 -2.57
C PHE A 66 3.40 6.24 -2.58
N GLU A 67 4.31 6.69 -3.45
CA GLU A 67 4.63 8.11 -3.60
C GLU A 67 3.38 8.94 -3.95
N TYR A 68 2.58 8.46 -4.91
CA TYR A 68 1.31 9.10 -5.26
C TYR A 68 0.32 9.10 -4.10
N ARG A 69 0.14 7.96 -3.42
CA ARG A 69 -0.78 7.85 -2.28
C ARG A 69 -0.36 8.77 -1.13
N HIS A 70 0.93 8.85 -0.81
CA HIS A 70 1.44 9.77 0.21
C HIS A 70 1.16 11.22 -0.15
N ALA A 71 1.37 11.63 -1.41
CA ALA A 71 1.07 12.98 -1.86
C ALA A 71 -0.43 13.31 -1.71
N VAL A 72 -1.31 12.39 -2.11
CA VAL A 72 -2.77 12.56 -2.00
C VAL A 72 -3.23 12.58 -0.55
N THR A 73 -2.80 11.60 0.27
CA THR A 73 -3.14 11.51 1.69
C THR A 73 -2.67 12.74 2.45
N ARG A 74 -1.44 13.20 2.19
CA ARG A 74 -0.92 14.43 2.80
C ARG A 74 -1.78 15.63 2.44
N ARG A 75 -2.11 15.80 1.16
CA ARG A 75 -2.97 16.90 0.71
C ARG A 75 -4.34 16.85 1.38
N ALA A 76 -4.98 15.69 1.43
CA ALA A 76 -6.29 15.49 2.06
C ALA A 76 -6.26 15.83 3.55
N ALA A 77 -5.22 15.39 4.26
CA ALA A 77 -5.04 15.70 5.68
C ALA A 77 -4.79 17.19 5.94
N GLU A 78 -4.09 17.88 5.03
CA GLU A 78 -3.81 19.32 5.13
C GLU A 78 -5.01 20.20 4.75
N THR A 79 -5.86 19.77 3.81
CA THR A 79 -7.05 20.53 3.37
C THR A 79 -8.30 20.21 4.20
N GLY A 80 -8.32 19.10 4.93
CA GLY A 80 -9.49 18.62 5.67
C GLY A 80 -10.59 18.01 4.78
N GLU A 81 -10.31 17.80 3.49
CA GLU A 81 -11.20 17.12 2.57
C GLU A 81 -10.93 15.62 2.63
N ALA A 82 -11.86 14.83 3.18
CA ALA A 82 -11.76 13.38 3.11
C ALA A 82 -11.79 12.98 1.63
N GLY A 83 -10.76 12.26 1.17
CA GLY A 83 -10.69 11.78 -0.21
C GLY A 83 -11.93 10.95 -0.54
N GLU A 84 -12.58 11.26 -1.66
CA GLU A 84 -13.71 10.48 -2.16
C GLU A 84 -13.27 9.02 -2.36
N THR A 85 -13.95 8.08 -1.70
CA THR A 85 -13.61 6.66 -1.77
C THR A 85 -13.92 6.16 -3.18
N ALA A 86 -12.91 6.04 -4.03
CA ALA A 86 -13.01 5.25 -5.24
C ALA A 86 -13.02 3.77 -4.83
N ASP A 87 -14.23 3.20 -4.76
CA ASP A 87 -14.42 1.76 -4.82
C ASP A 87 -13.77 1.27 -6.13
N THR A 88 -12.65 0.58 -6.03
CA THR A 88 -12.06 -0.10 -7.17
C THR A 88 -11.49 -1.43 -6.70
N ALA A 89 -12.41 -2.36 -6.46
CA ALA A 89 -12.11 -3.77 -6.59
C ALA A 89 -12.01 -4.10 -8.10
N GLU A 90 -10.81 -4.06 -8.67
CA GLU A 90 -10.54 -4.67 -9.98
C GLU A 90 -9.65 -5.90 -9.74
N ALA A 91 -10.28 -7.02 -9.44
CA ALA A 91 -9.70 -8.35 -9.62
C ALA A 91 -9.86 -8.74 -11.09
N GLY A 92 -9.04 -8.17 -11.96
CA GLY A 92 -8.94 -8.57 -13.36
C GLY A 92 -7.81 -9.56 -13.56
N GLU A 93 -8.08 -10.86 -13.46
CA GLU A 93 -7.32 -11.90 -14.17
C GLU A 93 -8.30 -12.95 -14.71
N THR A 94 -8.65 -12.80 -15.98
CA THR A 94 -9.24 -13.84 -16.82
C THR A 94 -8.19 -14.92 -17.05
N GLY A 95 -8.37 -16.09 -16.44
CA GLY A 95 -7.71 -17.32 -16.86
C GLY A 95 -8.64 -18.11 -17.78
N GLU A 96 -8.25 -18.28 -19.04
CA GLU A 96 -8.90 -19.19 -19.99
C GLU A 96 -8.81 -20.65 -19.48
N PRO A 97 -9.82 -21.50 -19.73
CA PRO A 97 -9.74 -22.92 -19.41
C PRO A 97 -8.88 -23.65 -20.46
N THR A 98 -7.78 -24.26 -20.02
CA THR A 98 -7.07 -25.27 -20.83
C THR A 98 -7.45 -26.68 -20.38
N SER A 99 -8.19 -27.35 -21.27
CA SER A 99 -8.44 -28.80 -21.48
C SER A 99 -8.62 -29.76 -20.29
#